data_AF-A0A967QB35-F1
#
_entry.id   AF-A0A967QB35-F1
#
_cell.length_a   1.000
_cell.length_b   1.000
_cell.length_c   1.000
_cell.angle_alpha   90.00
_cell.angle_beta   90.00
_cell.angle_gamma   90.00
#
_symmetry.space_group_name_H-M   'P 1'
#
loop_
_entity.id
_entity.type
_entity.pdbx_description
1 polymer ?
#
loop_
_entity_poly.entity_id
_entity_poly.type
_entity_poly.pdbx_seq_one_letter_code
_entity_poly.pdbx_strand_id
1 'polypeptide(L)'
;RSTGEVMGIDTDYGTAFAKSQIGGGNSLPTKGTVFVSVKDADKDAITQSVRILADMGFKIIATGGTKRFLEGHGISCEKVNKVLEGRPHIVDAMKNGEVQLVFNTTEGA
;
A
#
# COMPACT_ATOMS: atom_id res chain seq x y z
N ARG A 1 17.50 8.77 -2.98
CA ARG A 1 18.68 8.91 -3.88
C ARG A 1 19.04 7.49 -4.32
N SER A 2 18.91 7.16 -5.61
CA SER A 2 19.19 5.79 -6.11
C SER A 2 20.69 5.53 -6.17
N THR A 3 21.14 4.32 -5.85
CA THR A 3 22.56 3.91 -5.84
C THR A 3 22.88 2.79 -6.83
N GLY A 4 21.90 2.31 -7.60
CA GLY A 4 22.05 1.24 -8.58
C GLY A 4 20.77 1.00 -9.37
N GLU A 5 20.85 0.13 -10.39
CA GLU A 5 19.74 -0.23 -11.28
C GLU A 5 19.67 -1.75 -11.43
N VAL A 6 18.47 -2.25 -11.69
CA VAL A 6 18.16 -3.68 -11.80
C VAL A 6 17.23 -3.91 -12.98
N MET A 7 17.40 -5.03 -13.68
CA MET A 7 16.57 -5.39 -14.83
C MET A 7 15.90 -6.73 -14.58
N GLY A 8 14.57 -6.75 -14.69
CA GLY A 8 13.78 -7.98 -14.76
C GLY A 8 13.41 -8.27 -16.21
N ILE A 9 13.71 -9.47 -16.69
CA ILE A 9 13.43 -9.90 -18.07
C ILE A 9 12.44 -11.05 -18.04
N ASP A 10 11.34 -10.89 -18.75
CA ASP A 10 10.36 -11.93 -19.03
C ASP A 10 9.53 -11.57 -20.27
N THR A 11 8.85 -12.55 -20.85
CA THR A 11 7.86 -12.35 -21.93
C THR A 11 6.56 -11.74 -21.41
N ASP A 12 6.24 -11.96 -20.13
CA ASP A 12 5.10 -11.35 -19.45
C ASP A 12 5.53 -10.11 -18.64
N TYR A 13 4.80 -9.00 -18.79
CA TYR A 13 5.14 -7.74 -18.12
C TYR A 13 5.08 -7.86 -16.61
N GLY A 14 4.04 -8.50 -16.06
CA GLY A 14 3.86 -8.62 -14.61
C GLY A 14 5.01 -9.40 -13.97
N THR A 15 5.43 -10.47 -14.63
CA THR A 15 6.57 -11.30 -14.24
C THR A 15 7.89 -10.56 -14.37
N ALA A 16 8.11 -9.83 -15.47
CA ALA A 16 9.30 -9.00 -15.66
C ALA A 16 9.41 -7.93 -14.57
N PHE A 17 8.30 -7.28 -14.23
CA PHE A 17 8.24 -6.30 -13.16
C PHE A 17 8.50 -6.91 -11.77
N ALA A 18 7.89 -8.06 -11.46
CA ALA A 18 8.16 -8.76 -10.21
C ALA A 18 9.64 -9.13 -10.06
N LYS A 19 10.28 -9.61 -11.14
CA LYS A 19 11.72 -9.89 -11.17
C LYS A 19 12.57 -8.64 -10.91
N SER A 20 12.19 -7.48 -11.47
CA SER A 20 12.93 -6.24 -11.22
C SER A 20 12.79 -5.78 -9.77
N GLN A 21 11.61 -5.94 -9.15
CA GLN A 21 11.41 -5.64 -7.73
C GLN A 21 12.28 -6.54 -6.85
N ILE A 22 12.27 -7.86 -7.10
CA ILE A 22 13.10 -8.82 -6.36
C ILE A 22 14.59 -8.50 -6.54
N GLY A 23 15.01 -8.23 -7.78
CA GLY A 23 16.39 -7.82 -8.08
C GLY A 23 16.81 -6.55 -7.34
N GLY A 24 15.89 -5.62 -7.14
CA GLY A 24 16.08 -4.39 -6.36
C GLY A 24 16.10 -4.58 -4.85
N GLY A 25 15.99 -5.82 -4.36
CA GLY A 25 15.92 -6.15 -2.94
C GLY A 25 14.52 -5.97 -2.33
N ASN A 26 13.51 -5.67 -3.15
CA ASN A 26 12.13 -5.55 -2.70
C ASN A 26 11.42 -6.90 -2.82
N SER A 27 11.33 -7.62 -1.70
CA SER A 27 10.46 -8.80 -1.61
C SER A 27 9.00 -8.34 -1.50
N LEU A 28 8.24 -8.50 -2.59
CA LEU A 28 6.82 -8.18 -2.59
C LEU A 28 6.05 -9.14 -1.68
N PRO A 29 5.22 -8.65 -0.74
CA PRO A 29 4.44 -9.52 0.12
C PRO A 29 3.34 -10.22 -0.69
N THR A 30 3.07 -11.48 -0.35
CA THR A 30 1.98 -12.28 -0.94
C THR A 30 0.77 -12.40 -0.01
N LYS A 31 0.89 -11.92 1.23
CA LYS A 31 -0.15 -11.87 2.27
C LYS A 31 0.18 -10.80 3.30
N GLY A 32 -0.81 -10.44 4.13
CA GLY A 32 -0.64 -9.53 5.27
C GLY A 32 -1.54 -8.31 5.18
N THR A 33 -1.03 -7.17 5.63
CA THR A 33 -1.79 -5.92 5.74
C THR A 33 -1.24 -4.85 4.80
N VAL A 34 -2.14 -4.15 4.14
CA VAL A 34 -1.87 -3.00 3.27
C VAL A 34 -2.32 -1.73 3.98
N PHE A 35 -1.41 -0.77 4.16
CA PHE A 35 -1.74 0.58 4.61
C PHE A 35 -1.98 1.50 3.42
N VAL A 36 -3.12 2.20 3.40
CA VAL A 36 -3.49 3.14 2.35
C VAL A 36 -3.70 4.54 2.94
N SER A 37 -2.87 5.49 2.51
CA SER A 37 -2.99 6.90 2.84
C SER A 37 -2.61 7.76 1.65
N VAL A 38 -3.61 8.05 0.82
CA VAL A 38 -3.46 8.82 -0.41
C VAL A 38 -4.14 10.20 -0.30
N LYS A 39 -3.73 11.11 -1.18
CA LYS A 39 -4.40 12.41 -1.35
C LYS A 39 -5.71 12.22 -2.12
N ASP A 40 -6.60 13.19 -2.04
CA ASP A 40 -7.94 13.07 -2.61
C ASP A 40 -7.92 12.82 -4.13
N ALA A 41 -7.01 13.46 -4.87
CA ALA A 41 -6.87 13.29 -6.31
C ALA A 41 -6.46 11.86 -6.74
N ASP A 42 -5.80 11.09 -5.87
CA ASP A 42 -5.30 9.74 -6.20
C ASP A 42 -6.26 8.63 -5.73
N LYS A 43 -7.35 8.99 -5.05
CA LYS A 43 -8.31 8.04 -4.48
C LYS A 43 -9.00 7.19 -5.54
N ASP A 44 -9.43 7.79 -6.64
CA ASP A 44 -10.07 7.05 -7.72
C ASP A 44 -9.09 6.06 -8.35
N ALA A 45 -7.86 6.50 -8.62
CA ALA A 45 -6.81 5.68 -9.22
C ALA A 45 -6.42 4.47 -8.37
N ILE A 46 -6.39 4.61 -7.04
CA ILE A 46 -5.96 3.51 -6.15
C ILE A 46 -7.08 2.49 -5.87
N THR A 47 -8.35 2.84 -6.10
CA THR A 47 -9.51 2.03 -5.70
C THR A 47 -9.45 0.61 -6.27
N GLN A 48 -9.18 0.48 -7.56
CA GLN A 48 -9.11 -0.82 -8.22
C GLN A 48 -7.97 -1.68 -7.66
N SER A 49 -6.80 -1.07 -7.43
CA SER A 49 -5.64 -1.76 -6.85
C SER A 49 -5.91 -2.27 -5.43
N VAL A 50 -6.57 -1.46 -4.59
CA VAL A 50 -6.95 -1.88 -3.23
C VAL A 50 -7.97 -3.00 -3.27
N ARG A 51 -8.94 -2.95 -4.20
CA ARG A 51 -9.92 -4.03 -4.38
C ARG A 51 -9.24 -5.35 -4.72
N ILE A 52 -8.33 -5.35 -5.69
CA ILE A 52 -7.57 -6.55 -6.07
C ILE A 52 -6.84 -7.14 -4.86
N LEU A 53 -6.18 -6.30 -4.04
CA LEU A 53 -5.49 -6.76 -2.85
C LEU A 53 -6.45 -7.31 -1.78
N ALA A 54 -7.61 -6.68 -1.60
CA ALA A 54 -8.64 -7.19 -0.70
C ALA A 54 -9.17 -8.55 -1.17
N ASP A 55 -9.41 -8.70 -2.48
CA ASP A 55 -9.85 -9.97 -3.09
C ASP A 55 -8.79 -11.07 -3.00
N MET A 56 -7.50 -10.69 -2.98
CA MET A 56 -6.37 -11.58 -2.71
C MET A 56 -6.23 -11.95 -1.22
N GLY A 57 -7.08 -11.41 -0.34
CA GLY A 57 -7.10 -11.72 1.09
C GLY A 57 -6.20 -10.84 1.96
N PHE A 58 -5.68 -9.72 1.44
CA PHE A 58 -4.98 -8.75 2.27
C PHE A 58 -5.94 -8.00 3.19
N LYS A 59 -5.48 -7.74 4.42
CA LYS A 59 -6.17 -6.82 5.33
C LYS A 59 -5.88 -5.38 4.92
N ILE A 60 -6.91 -4.54 4.78
CA ILE A 60 -6.74 -3.14 4.41
C ILE A 60 -6.89 -2.25 5.65
N ILE A 61 -5.91 -1.38 5.89
CA ILE A 61 -5.96 -0.32 6.92
C ILE A 61 -5.74 1.03 6.26
N ALA A 62 -6.46 2.07 6.69
CA ALA A 62 -6.32 3.41 6.11
C ALA A 62 -6.56 4.53 7.12
N THR A 63 -6.08 5.72 6.79
CA THR A 63 -6.41 6.94 7.56
C THR A 63 -7.87 7.32 7.33
N GLY A 64 -8.45 8.10 8.25
CA GLY A 64 -9.91 8.33 8.28
C GLY A 64 -10.53 8.84 6.96
N GLY A 65 -9.84 9.72 6.24
CA GLY A 65 -10.31 10.25 4.95
C GLY A 65 -10.31 9.22 3.82
N THR A 66 -9.27 8.38 3.76
CA THR A 66 -9.15 7.30 2.77
C THR A 66 -10.08 6.13 3.10
N LYS A 67 -10.20 5.78 4.39
CA LYS A 67 -11.12 4.75 4.87
C LYS A 67 -12.55 5.01 4.39
N ARG A 68 -13.09 6.21 4.67
CA ARG A 68 -14.47 6.56 4.29
C ARG A 68 -14.70 6.42 2.79
N PHE A 69 -13.70 6.82 2.00
CA PHE A 69 -13.76 6.72 0.56
C PHE A 69 -13.78 5.26 0.08
N LEU A 70 -12.90 4.41 0.62
CA LEU A 70 -12.84 2.99 0.27
C LEU A 70 -14.12 2.22 0.70
N GLU A 71 -14.62 2.50 1.91
CA GLU A 71 -15.89 1.91 2.40
C GLU A 71 -17.07 2.34 1.51
N GLY A 72 -17.08 3.59 1.02
CA GLY A 72 -18.07 4.06 0.05
C GLY A 72 -18.06 3.30 -1.28
N HIS A 73 -16.95 2.63 -1.60
CA HIS A 73 -16.81 1.75 -2.76
C HIS A 73 -16.98 0.27 -2.39
N GLY A 74 -17.43 -0.06 -1.18
CA GLY A 74 -17.66 -1.44 -0.74
C GLY A 74 -16.38 -2.22 -0.42
N ILE A 75 -15.26 -1.53 -0.15
CA ILE A 75 -14.00 -2.16 0.27
C ILE A 75 -13.90 -2.08 1.79
N SER A 76 -13.85 -3.23 2.46
CA SER A 76 -13.68 -3.29 3.92
C SER A 76 -12.30 -2.75 4.33
N CYS A 77 -12.29 -1.81 5.26
CA CYS A 77 -11.06 -1.13 5.68
C CYS A 77 -11.11 -0.76 7.17
N GLU A 78 -10.07 -1.14 7.91
CA GLU A 78 -9.90 -0.68 9.29
C GLU A 78 -9.26 0.70 9.35
N LYS A 79 -9.57 1.46 10.41
CA LYS A 79 -9.00 2.79 10.61
C LYS A 79 -7.66 2.64 11.33
N VAL A 80 -6.63 3.36 10.86
CA VAL A 80 -5.39 3.59 11.60
C VAL A 80 -5.16 5.09 11.77
N ASN A 81 -4.66 5.49 12.95
CA ASN A 81 -4.38 6.88 13.26
C ASN A 81 -3.11 7.37 12.56
N LYS A 82 -3.10 8.64 12.14
CA LYS A 82 -1.86 9.36 11.85
C LYS A 82 -1.06 9.58 13.14
N VAL A 83 0.23 9.86 13.01
CA VAL A 83 1.11 10.13 14.18
C VAL A 83 0.54 11.24 15.08
N LEU A 84 -0.06 12.27 14.49
CA LEU A 84 -0.66 13.40 15.19
C LEU A 84 -2.04 13.10 15.81
N GLU A 85 -2.67 11.98 15.47
CA GLU A 85 -4.02 11.60 15.92
C GLU A 85 -4.00 10.72 17.19
N GLY A 86 -2.82 10.41 17.73
CA GLY A 86 -2.65 9.60 18.94
C GLY A 86 -2.39 8.12 18.69
N ARG A 87 -2.15 7.36 19.76
CA ARG A 87 -1.75 5.95 19.71
C ARG A 87 -2.93 4.96 19.82
N PRO A 88 -2.83 3.76 19.22
CA PRO A 88 -1.77 3.32 18.31
C PRO A 88 -1.87 4.02 16.94
N HIS A 89 -0.73 4.38 16.35
CA HIS A 89 -0.66 5.05 15.03
C HIS A 89 0.14 4.24 14.01
N ILE A 90 0.06 4.62 12.73
CA ILE A 90 0.68 3.85 11.63
C ILE A 90 2.17 3.53 11.81
N VAL A 91 2.96 4.42 12.41
CA VAL A 91 4.39 4.16 12.65
C VAL A 91 4.60 3.02 13.66
N ASP A 92 3.69 2.83 14.61
CA ASP A 92 3.77 1.74 15.58
C ASP A 92 3.45 0.41 14.87
N ALA A 93 2.37 0.39 14.08
CA ALA A 93 1.98 -0.78 13.28
C ALA A 93 3.10 -1.20 12.31
N MET A 94 3.76 -0.26 11.65
CA MET A 94 4.91 -0.56 10.79
C MET A 94 6.10 -1.14 11.57
N LYS A 95 6.44 -0.55 12.74
CA LYS A 95 7.53 -1.04 13.59
C LYS A 95 7.26 -2.43 14.17
N ASN A 96 6.00 -2.73 14.46
CA ASN A 96 5.56 -4.05 14.93
C ASN A 96 5.50 -5.10 13.82
N GLY A 97 5.75 -4.74 12.56
CA GLY A 97 5.62 -5.65 11.42
C GLY A 97 4.17 -6.00 11.09
N GLU A 98 3.21 -5.17 11.51
CA GLU A 98 1.78 -5.38 11.24
C GLU A 98 1.37 -4.94 9.83
N VAL A 99 2.26 -4.23 9.10
CA VAL A 99 2.05 -3.70 7.75
C VAL A 99 3.12 -4.23 6.80
N GLN A 100 2.69 -4.81 5.69
CA GLN A 100 3.57 -5.41 4.68
C GLN A 100 3.66 -4.58 3.40
N LEU A 101 2.64 -3.78 3.10
CA LEU A 101 2.61 -2.92 1.93
C LEU A 101 2.07 -1.54 2.29
N VAL A 102 2.66 -0.50 1.71
CA VAL A 102 2.28 0.90 1.96
C VAL A 102 1.98 1.61 0.65
N PHE A 103 0.77 2.12 0.52
CA PHE A 103 0.41 3.12 -0.49
C PHE A 103 0.28 4.47 0.17
N ASN A 104 1.31 5.31 -0.02
CA ASN A 104 1.32 6.67 0.49
C ASN A 104 1.59 7.66 -0.63
N THR A 105 0.68 8.61 -0.80
CA THR A 105 0.84 9.75 -1.72
C THR A 105 0.53 11.02 -0.95
N THR A 106 1.40 12.02 -1.02
CA THR A 106 1.24 13.33 -0.38
C THR A 106 1.02 14.42 -1.41
N GLU A 107 0.36 15.51 -1.02
CA GLU A 107 0.38 16.75 -1.81
C GLU A 107 1.69 17.49 -1.50
N GLY A 108 2.49 17.77 -2.53
CA GLY A 108 3.71 18.58 -2.43
C GLY A 108 4.98 17.80 -2.10
N ALA A 109 6.05 18.20 -2.81
CA ALA A 109 7.44 18.00 -2.42
C ALA A 109 7.94 19.25 -1.68
#